data_AF-A0A928EYP4-F1
#
_entry.id   AF-A0A928EYP4-F1
#
_cell.length_a   1.000
_cell.length_b   1.000
_cell.length_c   1.000
_cell.angle_alpha   90.00
_cell.angle_beta   90.00
_cell.angle_gamma   90.00
#
_symmetry.space_group_name_H-M   'P 1'
#
loop_
_entity.id
_entity.type
_entity.pdbx_description
1 polymer ?
#
loop_
_entity_poly.entity_id
_entity_poly.type
_entity_poly.pdbx_seq_one_letter_code
_entity_poly.pdbx_strand_id
1 'polypeptide(L)'
;MNRIKHLKRILSSFFAGILNGFLGTGGGVALYFALSKEGADKRAYATASVGVLLLSLQTVFLYRSAAASPEEISPFLPFLAVAGGALGTFLLGKVNSFTLRLIFALLLLGSGGYTIGKEIYYALA
;
A
#
# COMPACT_ATOMS: atom_id res chain seq x y z
N MET A 1 -22.11 -7.35 16.98
CA MET A 1 -21.30 -7.01 15.78
C MET A 1 -22.10 -7.36 14.53
N ASN A 2 -22.51 -6.38 13.71
CA ASN A 2 -23.55 -6.55 12.67
C ASN A 2 -23.03 -7.37 11.47
N ARG A 3 -23.72 -8.46 11.07
CA ARG A 3 -23.27 -9.35 9.95
C ARG A 3 -23.01 -8.58 8.64
N ILE A 4 -23.80 -7.54 8.38
CA ILE A 4 -23.68 -6.67 7.20
C ILE A 4 -22.34 -5.94 7.15
N LYS A 5 -21.82 -5.50 8.31
CA LYS A 5 -20.50 -4.83 8.39
C LYS A 5 -19.36 -5.80 8.08
N HIS A 6 -19.48 -7.05 8.55
CA HIS A 6 -18.50 -8.10 8.28
C HIS A 6 -18.41 -8.43 6.79
N LEU A 7 -19.56 -8.56 6.13
CA LEU A 7 -19.62 -8.85 4.70
C LEU A 7 -18.97 -7.74 3.87
N LYS A 8 -19.25 -6.47 4.20
CA LYS A 8 -18.62 -5.32 3.54
C LYS A 8 -17.09 -5.32 3.66
N ARG A 9 -16.56 -5.67 4.84
CA ARG A 9 -15.10 -5.77 5.06
C ARG A 9 -14.46 -6.88 4.22
N ILE A 10 -15.10 -8.05 4.15
CA ILE A 10 -14.62 -9.18 3.35
C ILE A 10 -14.57 -8.79 1.86
N LEU A 11 -15.64 -8.19 1.35
CA LEU A 11 -15.70 -7.73 -0.03
C LEU A 11 -14.62 -6.68 -0.33
N SER A 12 -14.42 -5.71 0.57
CA SER A 12 -13.38 -4.70 0.37
C SER A 12 -11.97 -5.30 0.38
N SER A 13 -11.69 -6.29 1.23
CA SER A 13 -10.39 -6.97 1.24
C SER A 13 -10.16 -7.77 -0.04
N PHE A 14 -11.20 -8.42 -0.57
CA PHE A 14 -11.14 -9.15 -1.84
C PHE A 14 -10.82 -8.22 -3.01
N PHE A 15 -11.57 -7.13 -3.17
CA PHE A 15 -11.32 -6.15 -4.22
C PHE A 15 -9.97 -5.43 -4.04
N ALA A 16 -9.57 -5.13 -2.80
CA ALA A 16 -8.24 -4.58 -2.56
C ALA A 16 -7.12 -5.56 -2.93
N GLY A 17 -7.33 -6.87 -2.75
CA GLY A 17 -6.43 -7.91 -3.24
C GLY A 17 -6.30 -7.91 -4.76
N ILE A 18 -7.43 -7.84 -5.48
CA ILE A 18 -7.44 -7.71 -6.95
C ILE A 18 -6.72 -6.44 -7.39
N LEU A 19 -7.03 -5.29 -6.78
CA LEU A 19 -6.40 -4.02 -7.09
C LEU A 19 -4.91 -4.02 -6.72
N ASN A 20 -4.48 -4.73 -5.67
CA ASN A 20 -3.06 -4.84 -5.32
C ASN A 20 -2.31 -5.72 -6.33
N GLY A 21 -2.92 -6.82 -6.76
CA GLY A 21 -2.37 -7.65 -7.84
C GLY A 21 -2.28 -6.91 -9.19
N PHE A 22 -3.27 -6.05 -9.50
CA PHE A 22 -3.38 -5.36 -10.79
C PHE A 22 -2.65 -4.00 -10.84
N LEU A 23 -2.76 -3.19 -9.79
CA LEU A 23 -2.19 -1.82 -9.69
C LEU A 23 -0.94 -1.74 -8.80
N GLY A 24 -0.54 -2.84 -8.14
CA GLY A 24 0.53 -2.85 -7.16
C GLY A 24 0.19 -2.08 -5.89
N THR A 25 1.07 -1.17 -5.46
CA THR A 25 0.95 -0.37 -4.22
C THR A 25 -0.39 0.38 -4.07
N GLY A 26 -1.10 0.67 -5.17
CA GLY A 26 -2.43 1.27 -5.17
C GLY A 26 -3.51 0.43 -4.47
N GLY A 27 -3.42 -0.89 -4.46
CA GLY A 27 -4.38 -1.76 -3.76
C GLY A 27 -4.29 -1.66 -2.23
N GLY A 28 -3.08 -1.37 -1.70
CA GLY A 28 -2.88 -1.11 -0.28
C GLY A 28 -3.54 0.17 0.21
N VAL A 29 -3.56 1.19 -0.65
CA VAL A 29 -4.26 2.46 -0.39
C VAL A 29 -5.78 2.23 -0.37
N ALA A 30 -6.31 1.45 -1.30
CA ALA A 30 -7.73 1.07 -1.31
C ALA A 30 -8.14 0.30 -0.04
N LEU A 31 -7.29 -0.64 0.42
CA LEU A 31 -7.51 -1.37 1.68
C LEU A 31 -7.53 -0.44 2.89
N TYR A 32 -6.60 0.52 2.95
CA TYR A 32 -6.56 1.53 4.01
C TYR A 32 -7.85 2.36 4.07
N PHE A 33 -8.37 2.83 2.94
CA PHE A 33 -9.63 3.59 2.92
C PHE A 33 -10.84 2.73 3.32
N ALA A 34 -10.85 1.45 2.93
CA ALA A 34 -11.90 0.53 3.36
C ALA A 34 -11.90 0.29 4.89
N LEU A 35 -10.71 0.15 5.48
CA LEU A 35 -10.55 -0.04 6.92
C LEU A 35 -10.76 1.26 7.72
N SER A 36 -10.41 2.41 7.16
CA SER A 36 -10.52 3.72 7.81
C SER A 36 -11.93 4.29 7.86
N LYS A 37 -12.91 3.67 7.17
CA LYS A 37 -14.34 4.07 7.23
C LYS A 37 -14.94 3.99 8.64
N GLU A 38 -14.34 3.23 9.57
CA GLU A 38 -14.77 3.16 10.97
C GLU A 38 -13.87 3.98 11.93
N GLY A 39 -12.87 4.71 11.39
CA GLY A 39 -11.91 5.50 12.14
C GLY A 39 -10.50 5.36 11.56
N ALA A 40 -9.92 6.46 11.08
CA ALA A 40 -8.58 6.51 10.51
C ALA A 40 -7.52 6.53 11.63
N ASP A 41 -7.31 5.41 12.30
CA ASP A 41 -6.35 5.27 13.39
C ASP A 41 -5.09 4.50 13.00
N LYS A 42 -4.04 4.59 13.81
CA LYS A 42 -2.79 3.83 13.64
C LYS A 42 -3.02 2.33 13.40
N ARG A 43 -4.09 1.76 13.99
CA ARG A 43 -4.47 0.36 13.79
C ARG A 43 -4.92 0.06 12.36
N ALA A 44 -5.65 0.98 11.72
CA ALA A 44 -6.08 0.82 10.32
C ALA A 44 -4.86 0.85 9.38
N TYR A 45 -3.90 1.75 9.63
CA TYR A 45 -2.61 1.77 8.93
C TYR A 45 -1.85 0.46 9.09
N ALA A 46 -1.62 0.02 10.33
CA ALA A 46 -0.89 -1.23 10.59
C ALA A 46 -1.57 -2.45 9.94
N THR A 47 -2.90 -2.55 10.02
CA THR A 47 -3.66 -3.65 9.43
C THR A 47 -3.58 -3.63 7.89
N ALA A 48 -3.71 -2.44 7.28
CA ALA A 48 -3.55 -2.29 5.83
C ALA A 48 -2.13 -2.66 5.40
N SER A 49 -1.09 -2.19 6.11
CA SER A 49 0.31 -2.50 5.82
C SER A 49 0.62 -4.00 5.92
N VAL A 50 0.13 -4.70 6.93
CA VAL A 50 0.28 -6.16 7.04
C VAL A 50 -0.44 -6.87 5.90
N GLY A 51 -1.65 -6.44 5.55
CA GLY A 51 -2.38 -6.98 4.41
C GLY A 51 -1.62 -6.81 3.09
N VAL A 52 -1.04 -5.63 2.85
CA VAL A 52 -0.19 -5.37 1.69
C VAL A 52 1.04 -6.25 1.70
N LEU A 53 1.73 -6.38 2.84
CA LEU A 53 2.92 -7.21 2.95
C LEU A 53 2.64 -8.68 2.60
N LEU A 54 1.53 -9.25 3.09
CA LEU A 54 1.13 -10.62 2.76
C LEU A 54 0.80 -10.78 1.27
N LEU A 55 0.11 -9.81 0.67
CA LEU A 55 -0.20 -9.81 -0.77
C LEU A 55 1.06 -9.63 -1.62
N SER A 56 1.97 -8.75 -1.23
CA SER A 56 3.28 -8.57 -1.88
C SER A 56 4.16 -9.81 -1.78
N LEU A 57 4.07 -10.57 -0.68
CA LEU A 57 4.79 -11.83 -0.56
C LEU A 57 4.27 -12.88 -1.54
N GLN A 58 2.95 -12.91 -1.76
CA GLN A 58 2.33 -13.78 -2.77
C GLN A 58 2.79 -13.40 -4.18
N THR A 59 2.84 -12.11 -4.52
CA THR A 59 3.33 -11.68 -5.83
C THR A 59 4.80 -12.03 -6.03
N VAL A 60 5.67 -11.89 -5.02
CA VAL A 60 7.07 -12.33 -5.11
C VAL A 60 7.18 -13.82 -5.45
N PHE A 61 6.39 -14.69 -4.82
CA PHE A 61 6.39 -16.12 -5.12
C PHE A 61 5.90 -16.42 -6.54
N LEU A 62 4.82 -15.77 -6.99
CA LEU A 62 4.27 -15.94 -8.33
C LEU A 62 5.23 -15.42 -9.42
N TYR A 63 5.84 -14.25 -9.23
CA TYR A 63 6.80 -13.68 -10.16
C TYR A 63 8.10 -14.48 -10.24
N ARG A 64 8.52 -15.11 -9.13
CA ARG A 64 9.68 -16.02 -9.13
C ARG A 64 9.45 -17.26 -10.01
N SER A 65 8.21 -17.70 -10.16
CA SER A 65 7.86 -18.80 -11.09
C SER A 65 7.63 -18.36 -12.53
N ALA A 66 7.41 -17.06 -12.80
CA ALA A 66 7.01 -16.54 -14.11
C ALA A 66 8.17 -15.94 -14.94
N ALA A 67 9.42 -16.03 -14.48
CA ALA A 67 10.61 -15.58 -15.22
C ALA A 67 10.61 -14.10 -15.64
N ALA A 68 10.20 -13.19 -14.74
CA ALA A 68 10.65 -11.80 -14.83
C ALA A 68 12.01 -11.71 -14.13
N SER A 69 13.08 -11.65 -14.92
CA SER A 69 14.48 -11.67 -14.48
C SER A 69 14.71 -10.77 -13.26
N PRO A 70 14.99 -11.32 -12.07
CA PRO A 70 15.40 -10.52 -10.90
C PRO A 70 16.79 -9.89 -11.09
N GLU A 71 17.45 -10.16 -12.22
CA GLU A 71 18.86 -9.94 -12.50
C GLU A 71 19.26 -8.45 -12.52
N GLU A 72 18.29 -7.53 -12.69
CA GLU A 72 18.56 -6.08 -12.68
C GLU A 72 18.38 -5.43 -11.30
N ILE A 73 17.81 -6.13 -10.32
CA ILE A 73 17.56 -5.57 -9.00
C ILE A 73 18.74 -5.89 -8.10
N SER A 74 19.50 -4.85 -7.73
CA SER A 74 20.61 -4.98 -6.78
C SER A 74 20.17 -5.79 -5.54
N PRO A 75 20.92 -6.83 -5.14
CA PRO A 75 20.59 -7.65 -3.97
C PRO A 75 20.46 -6.85 -2.68
N PHE A 76 21.02 -5.64 -2.62
CA PHE A 76 20.95 -4.72 -1.48
C PHE A 76 19.60 -4.00 -1.34
N LEU A 77 18.86 -3.82 -2.43
CA LEU A 77 17.61 -3.04 -2.45
C LEU A 77 16.56 -3.58 -1.47
N PRO A 78 16.31 -4.91 -1.40
CA PRO A 78 15.41 -5.48 -0.42
C PRO A 78 15.86 -5.25 1.03
N PHE A 79 17.16 -5.34 1.33
CA PHE A 79 17.68 -5.11 2.68
C PHE A 79 17.50 -3.65 3.12
N LEU A 80 17.74 -2.69 2.22
CA LEU A 80 17.49 -1.28 2.49
C LEU A 80 16.00 -1.00 2.69
N ALA A 81 15.12 -1.64 1.92
CA ALA A 81 13.67 -1.54 2.10
C ALA A 81 13.23 -2.06 3.48
N VAL A 82 13.78 -3.19 3.93
CA VAL A 82 13.52 -3.74 5.27
C VAL A 82 14.04 -2.79 6.37
N ALA A 83 15.25 -2.26 6.22
CA ALA A 83 15.83 -1.31 7.18
C ALA A 83 15.00 -0.01 7.26
N GLY A 84 14.58 0.53 6.11
CA GLY A 84 13.67 1.67 6.03
C GLY A 84 12.31 1.37 6.66
N GLY A 85 11.76 0.17 6.45
CA GLY A 85 10.52 -0.28 7.09
C GLY A 85 10.63 -0.38 8.61
N ALA A 86 11.76 -0.87 9.13
CA ALA A 86 12.04 -0.94 10.56
C ALA A 86 12.13 0.47 11.18
N LEU A 87 12.87 1.38 10.54
CA LEU A 87 12.96 2.79 10.96
C LEU A 87 11.59 3.48 10.89
N GLY A 88 10.83 3.27 9.82
CA GLY A 88 9.48 3.80 9.67
C GLY A 88 8.53 3.33 10.77
N THR A 89 8.61 2.05 11.15
CA THR A 89 7.81 1.49 12.25
C THR A 89 8.18 2.12 13.60
N PHE A 90 9.48 2.33 13.85
CA PHE A 90 9.95 3.02 15.05
C PHE A 90 9.44 4.47 15.14
N LEU A 91 9.47 5.20 14.02
CA LEU A 91 8.95 6.56 13.93
C LEU A 91 7.42 6.61 14.04
N LEU A 92 6.71 5.61 13.50
CA LEU A 92 5.24 5.51 13.59
C LEU A 92 4.75 5.46 15.05
N GLY A 93 5.53 4.85 15.95
CA GLY A 93 5.27 4.86 17.39
C GLY A 93 5.21 6.27 17.98
N LYS A 94 6.04 7.20 17.46
CA LYS A 94 6.22 8.57 17.99
C LYS A 94 5.29 9.62 17.37
N VAL A 95 4.72 9.37 16.21
CA VAL A 95 3.86 10.33 15.48
C VAL A 95 2.40 10.21 15.94
N ASN A 96 1.66 11.30 16.11
CA ASN A 96 0.23 11.22 16.46
C ASN A 96 -0.64 10.83 15.24
N SER A 97 -1.88 10.37 15.46
CA SER A 97 -2.77 9.93 14.36
C SER A 97 -3.09 11.04 13.35
N PHE A 98 -3.16 12.32 13.79
CA PHE A 98 -3.46 13.43 12.89
C PHE A 98 -2.31 13.68 11.90
N THR A 99 -1.09 13.80 12.40
CA THR A 99 0.12 14.01 11.59
C THR A 99 0.33 12.84 10.62
N LEU A 100 0.12 11.60 11.08
CA LEU A 100 0.22 10.42 10.22
C LEU A 100 -0.77 10.50 9.04
N ARG A 101 -2.03 10.84 9.31
CA ARG A 101 -3.05 11.03 8.27
C ARG A 101 -2.70 12.14 7.29
N LEU A 102 -2.16 13.25 7.79
CA LEU A 102 -1.77 14.38 6.96
C LEU A 102 -0.61 14.00 6.03
N ILE A 103 0.44 13.36 6.55
CA ILE A 103 1.57 12.88 5.74
C ILE A 103 1.09 11.92 4.66
N PHE A 104 0.24 10.95 5.02
CA PHE A 104 -0.30 9.98 4.07
C PHE A 104 -1.15 10.66 2.98
N ALA A 105 -2.03 11.59 3.36
CA ALA A 105 -2.85 12.33 2.41
C ALA A 105 -2.01 13.16 1.43
N LEU A 106 -0.98 13.86 1.92
CA LEU A 106 -0.06 14.64 1.07
C LEU A 106 0.73 13.74 0.11
N LEU A 107 1.21 12.58 0.57
CA LEU A 107 1.89 11.61 -0.29
C LEU A 107 0.97 11.09 -1.41
N LEU A 108 -0.30 10.81 -1.10
CA LEU A 108 -1.28 10.38 -2.10
C LEU A 108 -1.58 11.46 -3.14
N LEU A 109 -1.84 12.69 -2.70
CA LEU A 109 -2.14 13.80 -3.62
C LEU A 109 -0.92 14.14 -4.49
N GLY A 110 0.27 14.18 -3.90
CA GLY A 110 1.51 14.46 -4.62
C GLY A 110 1.84 13.38 -5.66
N SER A 111 1.73 12.10 -5.28
CA SER A 111 1.97 10.99 -6.22
C SER A 111 0.93 10.94 -7.33
N GLY A 112 -0.36 11.06 -7.00
CA GLY A 112 -1.42 11.09 -8.00
C GLY A 112 -1.30 12.26 -8.97
N GLY A 113 -1.03 13.46 -8.46
CA GLY A 113 -0.82 14.65 -9.29
C GLY A 113 0.39 14.52 -10.21
N TYR A 114 1.50 13.99 -9.71
CA TYR A 114 2.69 13.73 -10.51
C TYR A 114 2.43 12.72 -11.64
N THR A 115 1.77 11.59 -11.35
CA THR A 115 1.45 10.58 -12.37
C THR A 115 0.55 11.15 -13.46
N ILE A 116 -0.52 11.86 -13.09
CA ILE A 116 -1.42 12.49 -14.08
C ILE A 116 -0.69 13.53 -14.92
N GLY A 117 0.10 14.40 -14.28
CA GLY A 117 0.87 15.42 -14.98
C GLY A 117 1.87 14.83 -15.97
N LYS A 118 2.51 13.71 -15.60
CA LYS A 118 3.42 12.97 -16.48
C LYS A 118 2.69 12.39 -17.70
N GLU A 119 1.55 11.74 -17.50
CA GLU A 119 0.75 11.20 -18.62
C GLU A 119 0.23 12.30 -19.55
N ILE A 120 -0.24 13.42 -19.02
CA ILE A 120 -0.67 14.58 -19.83
C ILE A 120 0.51 15.15 -20.62
N TYR A 121 1.69 15.27 -19.99
CA TYR A 121 2.89 15.76 -20.66
C TYR A 121 3.27 14.86 -21.84
N TYR A 122 3.29 13.54 -21.67
CA TYR A 122 3.57 12.61 -22.77
C TYR A 122 2.46 12.53 -23.82
N ALA A 123 1.21 12.86 -23.48
CA ALA A 123 0.12 12.92 -24.45
C ALA A 123 0.17 14.18 -25.34
N LEU A 124 0.87 15.23 -24.90
CA LEU A 124 0.98 16.52 -25.59
C LEU A 124 2.35 16.77 -26.25
N ALA A 125 3.35 15.94 -25.96
CA ALA A 125 4.71 15.99 -26.52
C ALA A 125 4.86 14.99 -27.68
#